data_AF-A0A964IH76-F1
#
_entry.id   AF-A0A964IH76-F1
#
_cell.length_a   1.000
_cell.length_b   1.000
_cell.length_c   1.000
_cell.angle_alpha   90.00
_cell.angle_beta   90.00
_cell.angle_gamma   90.00
#
_symmetry.space_group_name_H-M   'P 1'
#
loop_
_entity.id
_entity.type
_entity.pdbx_description
1 polymer ?
#
loop_
_entity_poly.entity_id
_entity_poly.type
_entity_poly.pdbx_seq_one_letter_code
_entity_poly.pdbx_strand_id
1 'polypeptide(L)'
;MSPLIEAALERLIAAEAIHAAAGLRKLPRLARRPRAARLARALLAFAQRHAFDDPRLSRRWWVVRCWLLVCVLRLATAPLRDLHVLGLMRFARRQADTRVKRFNGRDVAGYATSSPKDDQSVRIALLLRMMGRRADAVKVLADRLRGPQPSERSAAFLADWLREAGEKKAAEALAAQREDSVPRRGAIEPYVPPRLRYAVIVLTMFDTEVFRSSVLSLTESDYHGEIVVVEDGNEPREQCRAFCEQIGVGYVKSPAWDGCVASLNLGLDQVADRADVALFSHNDVLWPRTWLADLDRAWELVWDTGKVGLLNLGYMQFASRSGPALRRLFVEREYDDLLWMLRALREVPELMARVQDVQVGPGEEPFGLARDPWVDSMPDLRQMTGRLSVAASFPVKVWHELGGFDPDLVYAFDLQLVHHNLEHRRWSLFLNSLPLIHLKSSDTGAISAERVAEAGDRFMRNTYDGFARTYGWHIEHFLNLYFSESTVVHRDAIIAAANALRFDDVDFVFDDFAQRLRERRLDNCELTWCRTRAVCPYTSVDK
;
A
#
# COMPACT_ATOMS: atom_id res chain seq x y z
N MET A 1 14.89 -18.88 -28.37
CA MET A 1 13.98 -17.72 -28.52
C MET A 1 13.89 -17.30 -29.99
N SER A 2 12.70 -16.91 -30.46
CA SER A 2 12.46 -16.52 -31.87
C SER A 2 13.18 -15.22 -32.26
N PRO A 3 13.72 -15.08 -33.50
CA PRO A 3 14.31 -13.84 -34.01
C PRO A 3 13.37 -12.62 -33.95
N LEU A 4 12.05 -12.86 -34.01
CA LEU A 4 11.04 -11.82 -33.88
C LEU A 4 11.07 -11.16 -32.48
N ILE A 5 11.15 -11.99 -31.44
CA ILE A 5 11.17 -11.56 -30.04
C ILE A 5 12.51 -10.87 -29.75
N GLU A 6 13.62 -11.47 -30.15
CA GLU A 6 14.96 -10.91 -29.95
C GLU A 6 15.08 -9.50 -30.55
N ALA A 7 14.63 -9.33 -31.80
CA ALA A 7 14.65 -8.03 -32.45
C ALA A 7 13.72 -7.01 -31.78
N ALA A 8 12.60 -7.45 -31.20
CA ALA A 8 11.66 -6.57 -30.49
C ALA A 8 12.19 -6.15 -29.12
N LEU A 9 12.83 -7.05 -28.37
CA LEU A 9 13.50 -6.74 -27.10
C LEU A 9 14.64 -5.73 -27.31
N GLU A 10 15.46 -5.91 -28.34
CA GLU A 10 16.51 -4.95 -28.71
C GLU A 10 15.94 -3.55 -29.03
N ARG A 11 14.78 -3.50 -29.70
CA ARG A 11 14.08 -2.23 -29.95
C ARG A 11 13.50 -1.63 -28.67
N LEU A 12 12.93 -2.44 -27.79
CA LEU A 12 12.41 -2.00 -26.50
C LEU A 12 13.52 -1.40 -25.63
N ILE A 13 14.65 -2.09 -25.49
CA ILE A 13 15.84 -1.61 -24.74
C ILE A 13 16.29 -0.25 -25.29
N ALA A 14 16.42 -0.14 -26.62
CA ALA A 14 16.82 1.11 -27.25
C ALA A 14 15.77 2.22 -27.08
N ALA A 15 14.48 1.91 -27.20
CA ALA A 15 13.39 2.87 -27.05
C ALA A 15 13.33 3.42 -25.63
N GLU A 16 13.48 2.54 -24.63
CA GLU A 16 13.53 2.90 -23.21
C GLU A 16 14.79 3.70 -22.87
N ALA A 17 15.93 3.37 -23.45
CA ALA A 17 17.17 4.13 -23.27
C ALA A 17 17.04 5.55 -23.87
N ILE A 18 16.43 5.68 -25.05
CA ILE A 18 16.14 6.98 -25.66
C ILE A 18 15.12 7.75 -24.84
N HIS A 19 14.06 7.12 -24.38
CA HIS A 19 13.05 7.74 -23.52
C HIS A 19 13.66 8.26 -22.22
N ALA A 20 14.46 7.42 -21.54
CA ALA A 20 15.19 7.79 -20.32
C ALA A 20 16.21 8.89 -20.58
N ALA A 21 16.88 8.91 -21.73
CA ALA A 21 17.84 9.95 -22.10
C ALA A 21 17.17 11.25 -22.59
N ALA A 22 15.96 11.20 -23.15
CA ALA A 22 15.29 12.36 -23.75
C ALA A 22 14.14 12.95 -22.93
N GLY A 23 13.62 12.25 -21.92
CA GLY A 23 12.56 12.76 -21.06
C GLY A 23 11.24 12.90 -21.83
N LEU A 24 11.02 11.99 -22.78
CA LEU A 24 9.82 12.02 -23.60
C LEU A 24 8.58 11.71 -22.74
N ARG A 25 7.41 12.22 -23.16
CA ARG A 25 6.13 11.88 -22.50
C ARG A 25 5.62 10.48 -22.85
N LYS A 26 6.05 9.94 -24.00
CA LYS A 26 5.65 8.63 -24.52
C LYS A 26 6.88 7.89 -25.05
N LEU A 27 6.86 6.56 -24.97
CA LEU A 27 7.92 5.73 -25.50
C LEU A 27 8.05 5.94 -27.03
N PRO A 28 9.26 6.19 -27.55
CA PRO A 28 9.47 6.38 -28.97
C PRO A 28 9.26 5.06 -29.72
N ARG A 29 8.41 5.06 -30.76
CA ARG A 29 8.30 3.92 -31.67
C ARG A 29 9.52 3.88 -32.59
N LEU A 30 10.36 2.87 -32.39
CA LEU A 30 11.53 2.66 -33.24
C LEU A 30 11.14 2.02 -34.57
N ALA A 31 11.56 2.64 -35.67
CA ALA A 31 11.40 2.05 -36.98
C ALA A 31 12.13 0.69 -37.06
N ARG A 32 11.50 -0.30 -37.71
CA ARG A 32 12.09 -1.65 -37.94
C ARG A 32 13.35 -1.64 -38.83
N ARG A 33 13.84 -0.47 -39.27
CA ARG A 33 14.99 -0.34 -40.17
C ARG A 33 16.30 -0.47 -39.36
N PRO A 34 17.09 -1.55 -39.54
CA PRO A 34 18.20 -1.89 -38.66
C PRO A 34 19.37 -0.88 -38.66
N ARG A 35 19.59 -0.14 -39.76
CA ARG A 35 20.66 0.87 -39.88
C ARG A 35 20.41 2.11 -39.01
N ALA A 36 19.19 2.65 -39.03
CA ALA A 36 18.84 3.84 -38.25
C ALA A 36 18.84 3.56 -36.74
N ALA A 37 18.36 2.38 -36.33
CA ALA A 37 18.42 1.93 -34.94
C ALA A 37 19.86 1.69 -34.44
N ARG A 38 20.75 1.16 -35.31
CA ARG A 38 22.18 1.02 -34.98
C ARG A 38 22.86 2.37 -34.78
N LEU A 39 22.61 3.32 -35.67
CA LEU A 39 23.18 4.66 -35.58
C LEU A 39 22.66 5.42 -34.36
N ALA A 40 21.36 5.34 -34.07
CA ALA A 40 20.77 5.92 -32.86
C ALA A 40 21.40 5.35 -31.58
N ARG A 41 21.67 4.04 -31.53
CA ARG A 41 22.36 3.39 -30.41
C ARG A 41 23.81 3.87 -30.27
N ALA A 42 24.56 3.96 -31.37
CA ALA A 42 25.93 4.45 -31.36
C ALA A 42 26.02 5.90 -30.84
N LEU A 43 25.11 6.77 -31.30
CA LEU A 43 25.03 8.16 -30.85
C LEU A 43 24.63 8.29 -29.38
N LEU A 44 23.72 7.42 -28.90
CA LEU A 44 23.34 7.38 -27.49
C LEU A 44 24.48 6.89 -26.60
N ALA A 45 25.18 5.82 -27.00
CA ALA A 45 26.34 5.29 -26.28
C ALA A 45 27.50 6.29 -26.24
N PHE A 46 27.74 7.00 -27.35
CA PHE A 46 28.70 8.10 -27.40
C PHE A 46 28.30 9.22 -26.43
N ALA A 47 27.03 9.62 -26.44
CA ALA A 47 26.54 10.65 -25.52
C ALA A 47 26.65 10.22 -24.04
N GLN A 48 26.44 8.94 -23.72
CA GLN A 48 26.57 8.39 -22.36
C GLN A 48 28.04 8.29 -21.89
N ARG A 49 28.97 7.87 -22.77
CA ARG A 49 30.41 7.72 -22.44
C ARG A 49 31.11 9.03 -22.17
N HIS A 50 30.66 10.14 -22.76
CA HIS A 50 31.24 11.46 -22.56
C HIS A 50 30.57 12.25 -21.41
N ALA A 51 30.09 11.49 -20.41
CA ALA A 51 29.52 11.88 -19.12
C ALA A 51 28.32 12.85 -19.16
N PHE A 52 27.16 12.31 -18.78
CA PHE A 52 26.01 13.03 -18.26
C PHE A 52 26.15 13.39 -16.76
N ASP A 53 27.29 13.07 -16.13
CA ASP A 53 27.51 13.08 -14.68
C ASP A 53 28.49 14.18 -14.18
N ASP A 54 28.95 15.09 -15.05
CA ASP A 54 29.78 16.22 -14.62
C ASP A 54 28.94 17.51 -14.47
N PRO A 55 28.71 18.01 -13.23
CA PRO A 55 28.02 19.28 -12.99
C PRO A 55 28.72 20.49 -13.63
N ARG A 56 29.97 20.33 -14.09
CA ARG A 56 30.81 21.38 -14.70
C ARG A 56 30.81 21.33 -16.23
N LEU A 57 29.93 20.56 -16.85
CA LEU A 57 29.77 20.50 -18.30
C LEU A 57 29.67 21.90 -18.91
N SER A 58 30.69 22.28 -19.69
CA SER A 58 30.71 23.59 -20.35
C SER A 58 29.53 23.72 -21.32
N ARG A 59 29.03 24.95 -21.50
CA ARG A 59 27.88 25.26 -22.37
C ARG A 59 27.98 24.66 -23.78
N ARG A 60 29.20 24.46 -24.30
CA ARG A 60 29.48 23.83 -25.60
C ARG A 60 29.09 22.34 -25.63
N TRP A 61 29.50 21.56 -24.62
CA TRP A 61 29.13 20.15 -24.51
C TRP A 61 27.63 19.95 -24.28
N TRP A 62 26.98 20.92 -23.64
CA TRP A 62 25.53 20.94 -23.47
C TRP A 62 24.76 21.06 -24.81
N VAL A 63 25.24 21.93 -25.71
CA VAL A 63 24.67 22.07 -27.06
C VAL A 63 24.89 20.80 -27.87
N VAL A 64 26.09 20.21 -27.80
CA VAL A 64 26.40 18.92 -28.45
C VAL A 64 25.48 17.82 -27.95
N ARG A 65 25.21 17.74 -26.63
CA ARG A 65 24.27 16.79 -26.03
C ARG A 65 22.86 16.93 -26.60
N CYS A 66 22.32 18.16 -26.63
CA CYS A 66 20.99 18.40 -27.20
C CYS A 66 20.94 18.03 -28.68
N TRP A 67 21.99 18.33 -29.43
CA TRP A 67 22.08 18.03 -30.85
C TRP A 67 22.15 16.52 -31.13
N LEU A 68 22.97 15.78 -30.37
CA LEU A 68 23.02 14.32 -30.43
C LEU A 68 21.67 13.69 -30.08
N LEU A 69 21.02 14.17 -29.03
CA LEU A 69 19.68 13.69 -28.63
C LEU A 69 18.63 13.97 -29.72
N VAL A 70 18.68 15.14 -30.36
CA VAL A 70 17.85 15.49 -31.52
C VAL A 70 18.08 14.53 -32.70
N CYS A 71 19.34 14.24 -33.02
CA CYS A 71 19.70 13.31 -34.09
C CYS A 71 19.21 11.90 -33.78
N VAL A 72 19.40 11.43 -32.55
CA VAL A 72 18.85 10.16 -32.07
C VAL A 72 17.35 10.12 -32.24
N LEU A 73 16.61 11.15 -31.79
CA LEU A 73 15.15 11.23 -31.91
C LEU A 73 14.66 11.23 -33.37
N ARG A 74 15.32 11.98 -34.26
CA ARG A 74 15.00 12.03 -35.70
C ARG A 74 15.27 10.71 -36.42
N LEU A 75 16.31 9.99 -36.01
CA LEU A 75 16.65 8.68 -36.58
C LEU A 75 15.78 7.56 -36.00
N ALA A 76 15.40 7.69 -34.73
CA ALA A 76 14.65 6.69 -33.98
C ALA A 76 13.15 6.72 -34.26
N THR A 77 12.55 7.90 -34.45
CA THR A 77 11.09 8.04 -34.47
C THR A 77 10.57 8.53 -35.83
N ALA A 78 9.57 7.84 -36.35
CA ALA A 78 8.85 8.25 -37.56
C ALA A 78 8.09 9.61 -37.43
N PRO A 79 7.49 9.98 -36.27
CA PRO A 79 6.65 11.19 -36.17
C PRO A 79 7.39 12.51 -35.89
N LEU A 80 8.68 12.50 -35.53
CA LEU A 80 9.41 13.73 -35.14
C LEU A 80 10.08 14.46 -36.32
N ARG A 81 9.82 14.05 -37.57
CA ARG A 81 10.39 14.70 -38.77
C ARG A 81 9.97 16.16 -38.92
N ASP A 82 8.80 16.53 -38.39
CA ASP A 82 8.18 17.85 -38.62
C ASP A 82 8.46 18.88 -37.51
N LEU A 83 9.26 18.55 -36.49
CA LEU A 83 9.62 19.50 -35.43
C LEU A 83 10.88 20.31 -35.77
N HIS A 84 10.73 21.64 -35.75
CA HIS A 84 11.82 22.61 -35.93
C HIS A 84 12.88 22.49 -34.82
N VAL A 85 14.16 22.62 -35.19
CA VAL A 85 15.35 22.46 -34.33
C VAL A 85 15.26 23.30 -33.05
N LEU A 86 14.74 24.53 -33.14
CA LEU A 86 14.56 25.46 -32.02
C LEU A 86 13.49 25.02 -31.01
N GLY A 87 12.43 24.35 -31.47
CA GLY A 87 11.39 23.77 -30.59
C GLY A 87 11.93 22.57 -29.82
N LEU A 88 12.75 21.74 -30.48
CA LEU A 88 13.40 20.59 -29.84
C LEU A 88 14.45 21.00 -28.81
N MET A 89 15.23 22.06 -29.07
CA MET A 89 16.21 22.59 -28.10
C MET A 89 15.54 23.16 -26.85
N ARG A 90 14.40 23.85 -26.99
CA ARG A 90 13.60 24.35 -25.84
C ARG A 90 13.00 23.21 -25.03
N PHE A 91 12.52 22.15 -25.69
CA PHE A 91 12.01 20.95 -25.04
C PHE A 91 13.12 20.22 -24.26
N ALA A 92 14.28 19.99 -24.88
CA ALA A 92 15.43 19.37 -24.23
C ALA A 92 15.98 20.21 -23.06
N ARG A 93 15.94 21.54 -23.17
CA ARG A 93 16.28 22.49 -22.09
C ARG A 93 15.36 22.35 -20.88
N ARG A 94 14.04 22.43 -21.08
CA ARG A 94 13.06 22.25 -19.99
C ARG A 94 13.20 20.90 -19.29
N GLN A 95 13.39 19.81 -20.05
CA GLN A 95 13.53 18.45 -19.51
C GLN A 95 14.83 18.22 -18.75
N ALA A 96 15.93 18.81 -19.19
CA ALA A 96 17.21 18.70 -18.50
C ALA A 96 17.24 19.53 -17.21
N ASP A 97 16.62 20.72 -17.18
CA ASP A 97 16.43 21.51 -15.95
C ASP A 97 15.58 20.76 -14.91
N THR A 98 14.67 19.87 -15.34
CA THR A 98 13.91 18.99 -14.43
C THR A 98 14.75 17.81 -13.91
N ARG A 99 15.86 17.46 -14.57
CA ARG A 99 16.69 16.28 -14.26
C ARG A 99 17.81 16.52 -13.27
N VAL A 100 18.35 17.74 -13.20
CA VAL A 100 19.42 18.10 -12.26
C VAL A 100 19.01 17.88 -10.80
N LYS A 101 17.71 17.66 -10.51
CA LYS A 101 17.18 17.35 -9.18
C LYS A 101 16.95 15.85 -8.86
N ARG A 102 17.20 14.88 -9.78
CA ARG A 102 16.67 13.50 -9.61
C ARG A 102 17.65 12.33 -9.78
N PHE A 103 18.93 12.56 -10.02
CA PHE A 103 19.88 11.47 -10.23
C PHE A 103 21.16 11.69 -9.44
N ASN A 104 21.18 11.20 -8.20
CA ASN A 104 22.43 10.83 -7.53
C ASN A 104 22.58 9.32 -7.62
N GLY A 105 23.53 8.88 -8.44
CA GLY A 105 23.76 7.49 -8.77
C GLY A 105 24.23 6.65 -7.60
N ARG A 106 23.58 5.51 -7.40
CA ARG A 106 24.24 4.29 -6.89
C ARG A 106 24.17 3.24 -7.98
N ASP A 107 25.28 2.53 -8.17
CA ASP A 107 25.36 1.41 -9.09
C ASP A 107 24.61 0.21 -8.51
N VAL A 108 23.64 -0.30 -9.26
CA VAL A 108 22.72 -1.39 -8.86
C VAL A 108 23.12 -2.70 -9.57
N ALA A 109 24.14 -2.67 -10.43
CA ALA A 109 24.59 -3.82 -11.21
C ALA A 109 25.01 -5.02 -10.32
N GLY A 110 25.47 -4.78 -9.09
CA GLY A 110 25.85 -5.83 -8.13
C GLY A 110 24.71 -6.67 -7.57
N TYR A 111 23.45 -6.19 -7.63
CA TYR A 111 22.29 -6.96 -7.13
C TYR A 111 21.70 -7.90 -8.19
N ALA A 112 21.89 -7.61 -9.48
CA ALA A 112 21.22 -8.29 -10.58
C ALA A 112 21.84 -9.65 -10.97
N THR A 113 23.08 -9.92 -10.56
CA THR A 113 23.86 -11.08 -11.03
C THR A 113 24.07 -12.16 -9.97
N SER A 114 23.60 -11.97 -8.73
CA SER A 114 23.93 -12.85 -7.60
C SER A 114 22.81 -13.82 -7.15
N SER A 115 21.60 -13.75 -7.72
CA SER A 115 20.48 -14.57 -7.22
C SER A 115 19.98 -15.61 -8.23
N PRO A 116 19.92 -16.90 -7.83
CA PRO A 116 19.42 -17.99 -8.67
C PRO A 116 17.88 -18.06 -8.73
N LYS A 117 17.14 -17.26 -7.97
CA LYS A 117 15.67 -17.31 -7.91
C LYS A 117 15.02 -16.35 -8.89
N ASP A 118 14.02 -16.83 -9.63
CA ASP A 118 13.25 -16.07 -10.62
C ASP A 118 12.70 -14.74 -10.07
N ASP A 119 12.17 -14.80 -8.85
CA ASP A 119 11.58 -13.68 -8.13
C ASP A 119 12.52 -12.48 -8.02
N GLN A 120 13.83 -12.71 -7.93
CA GLN A 120 14.78 -11.62 -7.74
C GLN A 120 15.06 -10.83 -9.03
N SER A 121 15.08 -11.49 -10.19
CA SER A 121 15.22 -10.79 -11.48
C SER A 121 14.00 -9.90 -11.74
N VAL A 122 12.79 -10.40 -11.44
CA VAL A 122 11.55 -9.62 -11.53
C VAL A 122 11.58 -8.42 -10.59
N ARG A 123 11.84 -8.64 -9.29
CA ARG A 123 11.95 -7.58 -8.27
C ARG A 123 12.92 -6.47 -8.69
N ILE A 124 14.12 -6.84 -9.12
CA ILE A 124 15.15 -5.87 -9.54
C ILE A 124 14.71 -5.11 -10.79
N ALA A 125 14.15 -5.80 -11.78
CA ALA A 125 13.67 -5.14 -12.99
C ALA A 125 12.54 -4.14 -12.71
N LEU A 126 11.60 -4.50 -11.83
CA LEU A 126 10.54 -3.60 -11.39
C LEU A 126 11.09 -2.37 -10.65
N LEU A 127 12.02 -2.57 -9.72
CA LEU A 127 12.68 -1.48 -8.99
C LEU A 127 13.41 -0.54 -9.95
N LEU A 128 14.23 -1.08 -10.87
CA LEU A 128 14.92 -0.31 -11.89
C LEU A 128 13.95 0.49 -12.75
N ARG A 129 12.82 -0.10 -13.17
CA ARG A 129 11.80 0.59 -13.96
C ARG A 129 11.17 1.75 -13.18
N MET A 130 10.93 1.58 -11.87
CA MET A 130 10.40 2.63 -10.98
C MET A 130 11.41 3.75 -10.72
N MET A 131 12.70 3.43 -10.64
CA MET A 131 13.80 4.40 -10.58
C MET A 131 14.06 5.12 -11.92
N GLY A 132 13.29 4.82 -12.97
CA GLY A 132 13.46 5.40 -14.30
C GLY A 132 14.56 4.75 -15.16
N ARG A 133 15.23 3.71 -14.65
CA ARG A 133 16.24 2.89 -15.36
C ARG A 133 15.58 1.80 -16.21
N ARG A 134 14.65 2.21 -17.07
CA ARG A 134 13.77 1.30 -17.81
C ARG A 134 14.49 0.39 -18.80
N ALA A 135 15.57 0.87 -19.42
CA ALA A 135 16.37 0.04 -20.33
C ALA A 135 17.11 -1.09 -19.59
N ASP A 136 17.62 -0.80 -18.39
CA ASP A 136 18.30 -1.78 -17.55
C ASP A 136 17.31 -2.82 -17.03
N ALA A 137 16.09 -2.40 -16.67
CA ALA A 137 15.01 -3.31 -16.31
C ALA A 137 14.70 -4.33 -17.41
N VAL A 138 14.60 -3.88 -18.67
CA VAL A 138 14.34 -4.76 -19.81
C VAL A 138 15.51 -5.72 -20.03
N LYS A 139 16.76 -5.26 -19.89
CA LYS A 139 17.95 -6.11 -20.02
C LYS A 139 17.95 -7.23 -18.99
N VAL A 140 17.69 -6.93 -17.71
CA VAL A 140 17.67 -7.93 -16.64
C VAL A 140 16.71 -9.08 -16.98
N LEU A 141 15.48 -8.77 -17.39
CA LEU A 141 14.50 -9.80 -17.74
C LEU A 141 14.87 -10.52 -19.05
N ALA A 142 15.40 -9.80 -20.04
CA ALA A 142 15.81 -10.39 -21.32
C ALA A 142 16.99 -11.36 -21.13
N ASP A 143 17.96 -11.01 -20.28
CA ASP A 143 19.10 -11.85 -19.96
C ASP A 143 18.68 -13.09 -19.17
N ARG A 144 17.70 -12.96 -18.26
CA ARG A 144 17.06 -14.11 -17.60
C ARG A 144 16.39 -15.05 -18.61
N LEU A 145 15.65 -14.49 -19.57
CA LEU A 145 14.97 -15.26 -20.62
C LEU A 145 15.95 -15.94 -21.60
N ARG A 146 17.13 -15.34 -21.84
CA ARG A 146 18.22 -15.92 -22.65
C ARG A 146 19.07 -16.94 -21.88
N GLY A 147 19.01 -16.89 -20.55
CA GLY A 147 19.82 -17.71 -19.67
C GLY A 147 19.40 -19.19 -19.62
N PRO A 148 20.15 -20.02 -18.86
CA PRO A 148 19.90 -21.46 -18.76
C PRO A 148 18.59 -21.81 -18.03
N GLN A 149 17.97 -20.83 -17.34
CA GLN A 149 16.72 -20.98 -16.62
C GLN A 149 15.76 -19.84 -16.99
N PRO A 150 15.14 -19.89 -18.19
CA PRO A 150 14.14 -18.92 -18.58
C PRO A 150 12.97 -18.94 -17.59
N SER A 151 12.34 -17.78 -17.42
CA SER A 151 11.21 -17.61 -16.51
C SER A 151 9.97 -17.14 -17.25
N GLU A 152 8.84 -17.76 -16.91
CA GLU A 152 7.52 -17.35 -17.36
C GLU A 152 7.11 -15.98 -16.78
N ARG A 153 7.47 -15.69 -15.52
CA ARG A 153 7.19 -14.38 -14.90
C ARG A 153 7.94 -13.27 -15.63
N SER A 154 9.23 -13.49 -15.89
CA SER A 154 10.07 -12.59 -16.66
C SER A 154 9.53 -12.38 -18.08
N ALA A 155 9.09 -13.46 -18.75
CA ALA A 155 8.46 -13.39 -20.06
C ALA A 155 7.14 -12.60 -20.02
N ALA A 156 6.32 -12.76 -18.99
CA ALA A 156 5.05 -12.05 -18.83
C ALA A 156 5.24 -10.54 -18.67
N PHE A 157 6.16 -10.11 -17.80
CA PHE A 157 6.50 -8.69 -17.65
C PHE A 157 7.06 -8.10 -18.95
N LEU A 158 7.93 -8.84 -19.65
CA LEU A 158 8.45 -8.42 -20.95
C LEU A 158 7.36 -8.32 -22.01
N ALA A 159 6.42 -9.26 -22.06
CA ALA A 159 5.31 -9.23 -23.01
C ALA A 159 4.43 -7.99 -22.81
N ASP A 160 4.17 -7.61 -21.55
CA ASP A 160 3.42 -6.39 -21.25
C ASP A 160 4.18 -5.14 -21.65
N TRP A 161 5.48 -5.06 -21.37
CA TRP A 161 6.30 -3.91 -21.77
C TRP A 161 6.47 -3.80 -23.29
N LEU A 162 6.52 -4.93 -23.99
CA LEU A 162 6.46 -4.97 -25.45
C LEU A 162 5.11 -4.46 -25.97
N ARG A 163 4.00 -4.82 -25.32
CA ARG A 163 2.66 -4.32 -25.67
C ARG A 163 2.56 -2.81 -25.45
N GLU A 164 3.08 -2.29 -24.33
CA GLU A 164 3.19 -0.85 -24.05
C GLU A 164 4.00 -0.11 -25.14
N ALA A 165 5.07 -0.74 -25.64
CA ALA A 165 5.89 -0.20 -26.72
C ALA A 165 5.25 -0.31 -28.12
N GLY A 166 4.11 -1.01 -28.25
CA GLY A 166 3.44 -1.25 -29.52
C GLY A 166 3.96 -2.44 -30.31
N GLU A 167 4.81 -3.30 -29.72
CA GLU A 167 5.35 -4.53 -30.31
C GLU A 167 4.38 -5.72 -30.12
N LYS A 168 3.10 -5.54 -30.50
CA LYS A 168 2.02 -6.51 -30.22
C LYS A 168 2.32 -7.94 -30.67
N LYS A 169 2.82 -8.12 -31.90
CA LYS A 169 3.15 -9.46 -32.45
C LYS A 169 4.24 -10.17 -31.65
N ALA A 170 5.24 -9.44 -31.16
CA ALA A 170 6.30 -10.02 -30.36
C ALA A 170 5.81 -10.31 -28.94
N ALA A 171 4.97 -9.45 -28.37
CA ALA A 171 4.30 -9.69 -27.09
C ALA A 171 3.43 -10.95 -27.13
N GLU A 172 2.62 -11.13 -28.18
CA GLU A 172 1.79 -12.33 -28.39
C GLU A 172 2.66 -13.59 -28.54
N ALA A 173 3.72 -13.53 -29.36
CA ALA A 173 4.64 -14.65 -29.54
C ALA A 173 5.40 -15.01 -28.26
N LEU A 174 5.67 -14.04 -27.39
CA LEU A 174 6.30 -14.26 -26.09
C LEU A 174 5.29 -14.82 -25.06
N ALA A 175 4.05 -14.32 -25.07
CA ALA A 175 2.98 -14.83 -24.21
C ALA A 175 2.57 -16.27 -24.57
N ALA A 176 2.60 -16.63 -25.86
CA ALA A 176 2.31 -17.98 -26.35
C ALA A 176 3.39 -19.02 -26.02
N GLN A 177 4.55 -18.60 -25.50
CA GLN A 177 5.58 -19.51 -24.98
C GLN A 177 5.30 -19.93 -23.53
N ARG A 178 4.19 -19.48 -22.94
CA ARG A 178 3.70 -20.02 -21.68
C ARG A 178 3.19 -21.44 -21.92
N GLU A 179 3.79 -22.41 -21.25
CA GLU A 179 3.00 -23.57 -20.81
C GLU A 179 2.07 -23.05 -19.71
N ASP A 180 0.81 -23.51 -19.67
CA ASP A 180 -0.19 -23.13 -18.66
C ASP A 180 0.14 -23.75 -17.29
N SER A 181 1.40 -23.66 -16.86
CA SER A 181 1.88 -24.06 -15.55
C SER A 181 2.25 -22.83 -14.74
N VAL A 182 1.27 -21.95 -14.50
CA VAL A 182 1.37 -21.07 -13.33
C VAL A 182 1.59 -22.01 -12.15
N PRO A 183 2.73 -21.93 -11.44
CA PRO A 183 2.93 -22.76 -10.26
C PRO A 183 1.80 -22.40 -9.30
N ARG A 184 0.82 -23.29 -9.15
CA ARG A 184 -0.16 -23.16 -8.08
C ARG A 184 0.67 -23.10 -6.81
N ARG A 185 0.60 -21.99 -6.10
CA ARG A 185 1.22 -21.90 -4.78
C ARG A 185 0.71 -23.10 -3.99
N GLY A 186 1.63 -23.94 -3.52
CA GLY A 186 1.25 -25.18 -2.84
C GLY A 186 0.29 -24.85 -1.70
N ALA A 187 -0.75 -25.65 -1.50
CA ALA A 187 -1.72 -25.42 -0.44
C ALA A 187 -0.99 -25.26 0.91
N ILE A 188 -1.42 -24.28 1.70
CA ILE A 188 -1.03 -24.20 3.11
C ILE A 188 -2.09 -24.90 3.93
N GLU A 189 -1.64 -25.64 4.93
CA GLU A 189 -2.53 -26.22 5.91
C GLU A 189 -3.08 -25.10 6.81
N PRO A 190 -4.42 -24.96 6.93
CA PRO A 190 -5.02 -23.99 7.83
C PRO A 190 -4.56 -24.22 9.27
N TYR A 191 -4.19 -23.14 9.95
CA TYR A 191 -3.96 -23.17 11.39
C TYR A 191 -5.30 -23.22 12.11
N VAL A 192 -5.52 -24.24 12.93
CA VAL A 192 -6.72 -24.38 13.76
C VAL A 192 -6.39 -23.90 15.17
N PRO A 193 -6.93 -22.75 15.60
CA PRO A 193 -6.76 -22.27 16.97
C PRO A 193 -7.27 -23.30 17.99
N PRO A 194 -6.53 -23.57 19.07
CA PRO A 194 -6.92 -24.59 20.04
C PRO A 194 -8.05 -24.15 20.98
N ARG A 195 -8.23 -22.84 21.19
CA ARG A 195 -9.17 -22.30 22.18
C ARG A 195 -10.14 -21.26 21.61
N LEU A 196 -9.64 -20.25 20.91
CA LEU A 196 -10.44 -19.11 20.48
C LEU A 196 -11.00 -19.31 19.07
N ARG A 197 -12.25 -18.92 18.86
CA ARG A 197 -12.90 -18.94 17.54
C ARG A 197 -12.82 -17.55 16.91
N TYR A 198 -12.46 -17.51 15.63
CA TYR A 198 -12.25 -16.28 14.88
C TYR A 198 -13.25 -16.15 13.73
N ALA A 199 -13.68 -14.92 13.47
CA ALA A 199 -14.41 -14.55 12.26
C ALA A 199 -13.82 -13.30 11.62
N VAL A 200 -13.76 -13.25 10.29
CA VAL A 200 -13.30 -12.07 9.52
C VAL A 200 -14.48 -11.49 8.75
N ILE A 201 -14.76 -10.21 9.00
CA ILE A 201 -15.77 -9.41 8.32
C ILE A 201 -15.06 -8.53 7.29
N VAL A 202 -15.26 -8.82 6.01
CA VAL A 202 -14.69 -8.05 4.90
C VAL A 202 -15.76 -7.12 4.34
N LEU A 203 -15.55 -5.80 4.48
CA LEU A 203 -16.48 -4.83 3.92
C LEU A 203 -16.12 -4.50 2.48
N THR A 204 -17.11 -4.53 1.58
CA THR A 204 -16.91 -4.19 0.18
C THR A 204 -18.08 -3.41 -0.38
N MET A 205 -17.85 -2.68 -1.48
CA MET A 205 -18.90 -2.02 -2.24
C MET A 205 -18.98 -2.53 -3.69
N PHE A 206 -17.93 -3.19 -4.18
CA PHE A 206 -17.76 -3.52 -5.58
C PHE A 206 -17.06 -4.86 -5.77
N ASP A 207 -17.51 -5.59 -6.78
CA ASP A 207 -16.84 -6.81 -7.23
C ASP A 207 -15.66 -6.49 -8.17
N THR A 208 -14.54 -6.04 -7.58
CA THR A 208 -13.31 -5.70 -8.32
C THR A 208 -12.27 -6.80 -8.26
N GLU A 209 -11.31 -6.81 -9.20
CA GLU A 209 -10.16 -7.72 -9.12
C GLU A 209 -9.30 -7.52 -7.86
N VAL A 210 -9.33 -6.31 -7.26
CA VAL A 210 -8.65 -6.01 -6.00
C VAL A 210 -9.38 -6.69 -4.84
N PHE A 211 -10.70 -6.51 -4.75
CA PHE A 211 -11.55 -7.22 -3.78
C PHE A 211 -11.39 -8.73 -3.89
N ARG A 212 -11.54 -9.28 -5.10
CA ARG A 212 -11.38 -10.72 -5.33
C ARG A 212 -10.01 -11.22 -4.91
N SER A 213 -8.93 -10.46 -5.21
CA SER A 213 -7.57 -10.82 -4.81
C SER A 213 -7.39 -10.80 -3.30
N SER A 214 -7.96 -9.80 -2.62
CA SER A 214 -7.94 -9.69 -1.16
C SER A 214 -8.57 -10.91 -0.50
N VAL A 215 -9.84 -11.23 -0.85
CA VAL A 215 -10.55 -12.36 -0.24
C VAL A 215 -9.89 -13.69 -0.59
N LEU A 216 -9.42 -13.87 -1.83
CA LEU A 216 -8.67 -15.08 -2.21
C LEU A 216 -7.36 -15.21 -1.43
N SER A 217 -6.64 -14.12 -1.16
CA SER A 217 -5.42 -14.20 -0.35
C SER A 217 -5.70 -14.60 1.09
N LEU A 218 -6.85 -14.20 1.63
CA LEU A 218 -7.32 -14.63 2.95
C LEU A 218 -7.69 -16.11 2.96
N THR A 219 -8.47 -16.59 1.98
CA THR A 219 -8.86 -18.02 1.90
C THR A 219 -7.70 -18.95 1.55
N GLU A 220 -6.65 -18.44 0.89
CA GLU A 220 -5.43 -19.17 0.55
C GLU A 220 -4.34 -19.09 1.65
N SER A 221 -4.62 -18.42 2.77
CA SER A 221 -3.73 -18.29 3.94
C SER A 221 -3.93 -19.44 4.95
N ASP A 222 -3.27 -19.35 6.11
CA ASP A 222 -3.46 -20.26 7.25
C ASP A 222 -4.77 -20.02 8.02
N TYR A 223 -5.69 -19.20 7.51
CA TYR A 223 -6.94 -18.89 8.18
C TYR A 223 -7.95 -20.06 8.15
N HIS A 224 -8.51 -20.42 9.32
CA HIS A 224 -9.47 -21.52 9.48
C HIS A 224 -10.88 -21.08 9.93
N GLY A 225 -11.09 -19.78 10.23
CA GLY A 225 -12.35 -19.28 10.77
C GLY A 225 -13.42 -18.98 9.71
N GLU A 226 -14.53 -18.39 10.16
CA GLU A 226 -15.60 -17.92 9.26
C GLU A 226 -15.16 -16.64 8.54
N ILE A 227 -15.47 -16.49 7.25
CA ILE A 227 -15.28 -15.24 6.49
C ILE A 227 -16.65 -14.80 6.02
N VAL A 228 -17.03 -13.57 6.37
CA VAL A 228 -18.28 -12.95 5.91
C VAL A 228 -17.94 -11.70 5.11
N VAL A 229 -18.28 -11.70 3.83
CA VAL A 229 -18.24 -10.52 2.98
C VAL A 229 -19.55 -9.75 3.16
N VAL A 230 -19.44 -8.48 3.53
CA VAL A 230 -20.59 -7.57 3.61
C VAL A 230 -20.52 -6.57 2.47
N GLU A 231 -21.49 -6.63 1.56
CA GLU A 231 -21.62 -5.68 0.48
C GLU A 231 -22.45 -4.46 0.93
N ASP A 232 -21.85 -3.27 0.87
CA ASP A 232 -22.51 -2.00 1.07
C ASP A 232 -23.67 -1.86 0.05
N GLY A 233 -24.81 -1.34 0.50
CA GLY A 233 -26.00 -1.14 -0.33
C GLY A 233 -25.90 0.00 -1.34
N ASN A 234 -24.70 0.28 -1.89
CA ASN A 234 -24.47 1.33 -2.88
C ASN A 234 -25.23 1.08 -4.19
N GLU A 235 -25.32 -0.17 -4.61
CA GLU A 235 -26.14 -0.59 -5.74
C GLU A 235 -27.25 -1.53 -5.26
N PRO A 236 -28.44 -1.54 -5.90
CA PRO A 236 -29.54 -2.41 -5.48
C PRO A 236 -29.28 -3.88 -5.79
N ARG A 237 -28.44 -4.18 -6.79
CA ARG A 237 -28.07 -5.55 -7.16
C ARG A 237 -26.94 -6.06 -6.28
N GLU A 238 -26.95 -7.37 -6.05
CA GLU A 238 -25.91 -8.10 -5.35
C GLU A 238 -24.74 -8.35 -6.31
N GLN A 239 -23.71 -7.52 -6.24
CA GLN A 239 -22.59 -7.59 -7.17
C GLN A 239 -21.61 -8.70 -6.77
N CYS A 240 -21.39 -8.91 -5.47
CA CYS A 240 -20.33 -9.79 -4.98
C CYS A 240 -20.82 -11.22 -4.69
N ARG A 241 -22.14 -11.46 -4.62
CA ARG A 241 -22.75 -12.75 -4.24
C ARG A 241 -22.16 -13.92 -5.03
N ALA A 242 -22.21 -13.84 -6.36
CA ALA A 242 -21.80 -14.94 -7.23
C ALA A 242 -20.33 -15.33 -7.00
N PHE A 243 -19.45 -14.35 -6.79
CA PHE A 243 -18.05 -14.60 -6.46
C PHE A 243 -17.89 -15.21 -5.07
N CYS A 244 -18.58 -14.69 -4.06
CA CYS A 244 -18.50 -15.19 -2.67
C CYS A 244 -18.97 -16.64 -2.57
N GLU A 245 -20.10 -16.98 -3.21
CA GLU A 245 -20.64 -18.33 -3.27
C GLU A 245 -19.69 -19.28 -4.02
N GLN A 246 -19.04 -18.82 -5.09
CA GLN A 246 -18.07 -19.61 -5.85
C GLN A 246 -16.86 -20.03 -5.00
N ILE A 247 -16.36 -19.15 -4.12
CA ILE A 247 -15.19 -19.43 -3.28
C ILE A 247 -15.56 -19.99 -1.89
N GLY A 248 -16.84 -20.14 -1.59
CA GLY A 248 -17.34 -20.74 -0.36
C GLY A 248 -17.23 -19.85 0.89
N VAL A 249 -17.32 -18.52 0.74
CA VAL A 249 -17.36 -17.59 1.88
C VAL A 249 -18.78 -17.08 2.13
N GLY A 250 -19.07 -16.66 3.36
CA GLY A 250 -20.34 -16.04 3.72
C GLY A 250 -20.55 -14.71 2.99
N TYR A 251 -21.80 -14.40 2.67
CA TYR A 251 -22.18 -13.17 1.97
C TYR A 251 -23.46 -12.59 2.57
N VAL A 252 -23.44 -11.29 2.85
CA VAL A 252 -24.61 -10.52 3.22
C VAL A 252 -24.53 -9.14 2.57
N LYS A 253 -25.69 -8.56 2.23
CA LYS A 253 -25.78 -7.24 1.60
C LYS A 253 -26.59 -6.30 2.47
N SER A 254 -26.06 -5.10 2.69
CA SER A 254 -26.79 -4.02 3.33
C SER A 254 -27.91 -3.53 2.41
N PRO A 255 -29.13 -3.30 2.92
CA PRO A 255 -30.28 -2.90 2.09
C PRO A 255 -30.13 -1.50 1.48
N ALA A 256 -29.32 -0.65 2.12
CA ALA A 256 -29.00 0.70 1.68
C ALA A 256 -27.53 1.04 1.95
N TRP A 257 -27.07 2.15 1.37
CA TRP A 257 -25.73 2.68 1.62
C TRP A 257 -25.72 3.61 2.83
N ASP A 258 -25.75 2.99 4.01
CA ASP A 258 -25.76 3.69 5.32
C ASP A 258 -24.34 3.87 5.90
N GLY A 259 -23.31 3.54 5.12
CA GLY A 259 -21.92 3.62 5.51
C GLY A 259 -21.34 2.29 6.00
N CYS A 260 -20.01 2.23 6.06
CA CYS A 260 -19.28 1.01 6.40
C CYS A 260 -19.61 0.47 7.81
N VAL A 261 -20.05 1.33 8.73
CA VAL A 261 -20.34 0.95 10.12
C VAL A 261 -21.60 0.12 10.22
N ALA A 262 -22.66 0.51 9.50
CA ALA A 262 -23.89 -0.28 9.42
C ALA A 262 -23.59 -1.68 8.84
N SER A 263 -22.77 -1.74 7.78
CA SER A 263 -22.31 -2.99 7.19
C SER A 263 -21.43 -3.82 8.12
N LEU A 264 -20.56 -3.19 8.92
CA LEU A 264 -19.76 -3.89 9.93
C LEU A 264 -20.65 -4.55 10.99
N ASN A 265 -21.63 -3.81 11.54
CA ASN A 265 -22.59 -4.39 12.48
C ASN A 265 -23.36 -5.56 11.86
N LEU A 266 -23.84 -5.40 10.62
CA LEU A 266 -24.54 -6.47 9.90
C LEU A 266 -23.68 -7.73 9.76
N GLY A 267 -22.38 -7.58 9.48
CA GLY A 267 -21.43 -8.69 9.43
C GLY A 267 -21.17 -9.32 10.81
N LEU A 268 -21.02 -8.49 11.85
CA LEU A 268 -20.82 -8.95 13.23
C LEU A 268 -22.03 -9.73 13.74
N ASP A 269 -23.25 -9.29 13.44
CA ASP A 269 -24.48 -10.01 13.76
C ASP A 269 -24.50 -11.43 13.15
N GLN A 270 -23.87 -11.65 12.00
CA GLN A 270 -23.80 -12.99 11.40
C GLN A 270 -22.90 -13.95 12.18
N VAL A 271 -21.92 -13.43 12.93
CA VAL A 271 -20.84 -14.25 13.51
C VAL A 271 -20.79 -14.19 15.03
N ALA A 272 -21.55 -13.29 15.67
CA ALA A 272 -21.44 -12.98 17.09
C ALA A 272 -21.60 -14.20 18.01
N ASP A 273 -22.53 -15.11 17.70
CA ASP A 273 -22.75 -16.33 18.50
C ASP A 273 -21.70 -17.43 18.25
N ARG A 274 -20.89 -17.28 17.19
CA ARG A 274 -19.98 -18.32 16.68
C ARG A 274 -18.50 -17.97 16.83
N ALA A 275 -18.18 -16.71 17.07
CA ALA A 275 -16.81 -16.23 17.22
C ALA A 275 -16.57 -15.64 18.63
N ASP A 276 -15.38 -15.86 19.15
CA ASP A 276 -14.91 -15.21 20.38
C ASP A 276 -14.20 -13.89 20.04
N VAL A 277 -13.47 -13.87 18.91
CA VAL A 277 -12.77 -12.71 18.36
C VAL A 277 -13.27 -12.44 16.94
N ALA A 278 -13.68 -11.21 16.68
CA ALA A 278 -14.00 -10.73 15.34
C ALA A 278 -12.85 -9.89 14.78
N LEU A 279 -12.67 -9.97 13.46
CA LEU A 279 -11.77 -9.13 12.70
C LEU A 279 -12.56 -8.30 11.71
N PHE A 280 -12.37 -6.99 11.76
CA PHE A 280 -12.73 -6.12 10.65
C PHE A 280 -11.60 -6.13 9.61
N SER A 281 -11.94 -6.13 8.31
CA SER A 281 -10.98 -5.94 7.22
C SER A 281 -11.53 -5.05 6.12
N HIS A 282 -10.67 -4.17 5.61
CA HIS A 282 -10.84 -3.55 4.30
C HIS A 282 -10.83 -4.62 3.20
N ASN A 283 -11.45 -4.35 2.05
CA ASN A 283 -11.45 -5.25 0.91
C ASN A 283 -10.23 -5.13 -0.02
N ASP A 284 -9.31 -4.21 0.24
CA ASP A 284 -8.10 -3.99 -0.56
C ASP A 284 -6.83 -4.30 0.24
N VAL A 285 -6.91 -5.37 1.03
CA VAL A 285 -5.83 -5.94 1.86
C VAL A 285 -5.35 -7.27 1.27
N LEU A 286 -4.05 -7.39 1.04
CA LEU A 286 -3.42 -8.66 0.68
C LEU A 286 -2.81 -9.28 1.95
N TRP A 287 -3.26 -10.50 2.25
CA TRP A 287 -2.90 -11.23 3.46
C TRP A 287 -1.58 -12.01 3.29
N PRO A 288 -0.72 -12.07 4.32
CA PRO A 288 0.39 -13.01 4.35
C PRO A 288 -0.14 -14.45 4.32
N ARG A 289 0.71 -15.37 3.90
CA ARG A 289 0.35 -16.79 3.86
C ARG A 289 0.19 -17.43 5.24
N THR A 290 0.91 -16.91 6.24
CA THR A 290 0.90 -17.36 7.63
C THR A 290 0.80 -16.14 8.52
N TRP A 291 -0.30 -16.02 9.25
CA TRP A 291 -0.57 -14.86 10.11
C TRP A 291 -1.51 -15.20 11.26
N LEU A 292 -2.45 -16.14 11.08
CA LEU A 292 -3.43 -16.46 12.10
C LEU A 292 -2.75 -17.04 13.35
N ALA A 293 -1.73 -17.88 13.19
CA ALA A 293 -1.00 -18.46 14.32
C ALA A 293 -0.34 -17.39 15.22
N ASP A 294 0.17 -16.30 14.63
CA ASP A 294 0.78 -15.20 15.38
C ASP A 294 -0.29 -14.37 16.11
N LEU A 295 -1.43 -14.13 15.45
CA LEU A 295 -2.56 -13.44 16.07
C LEU A 295 -3.18 -14.25 17.21
N ASP A 296 -3.38 -15.56 17.01
CA ASP A 296 -3.93 -16.47 18.01
C ASP A 296 -3.03 -16.51 19.24
N ARG A 297 -1.71 -16.68 19.05
CA ARG A 297 -0.75 -16.61 20.16
C ARG A 297 -0.84 -15.29 20.91
N ALA A 298 -0.96 -14.16 20.21
CA ALA A 298 -1.05 -12.86 20.85
C ALA A 298 -2.34 -12.71 21.68
N TRP A 299 -3.47 -13.17 21.15
CA TRP A 299 -4.73 -13.20 21.91
C TRP A 299 -4.64 -14.16 23.09
N GLU A 300 -4.11 -15.37 22.92
CA GLU A 300 -3.93 -16.34 24.01
C GLU A 300 -3.17 -15.76 25.20
N LEU A 301 -2.11 -14.98 24.94
CA LEU A 301 -1.31 -14.32 25.98
C LEU A 301 -2.12 -13.30 26.81
N VAL A 302 -3.09 -12.62 26.20
CA VAL A 302 -3.78 -11.48 26.83
C VAL A 302 -5.25 -11.77 27.15
N TRP A 303 -5.82 -12.86 26.65
CA TRP A 303 -7.25 -13.17 26.74
C TRP A 303 -7.73 -13.21 28.19
N ASP A 304 -7.04 -13.97 29.03
CA ASP A 304 -7.42 -14.17 30.44
C ASP A 304 -7.11 -12.95 31.31
N THR A 305 -6.31 -12.00 30.82
CA THR A 305 -6.06 -10.74 31.53
C THR A 305 -7.30 -9.84 31.53
N GLY A 306 -8.15 -9.93 30.50
CA GLY A 306 -9.27 -9.01 30.30
C GLY A 306 -8.86 -7.54 30.05
N LYS A 307 -7.56 -7.28 29.90
CA LYS A 307 -6.96 -5.93 29.84
C LYS A 307 -6.66 -5.47 28.42
N VAL A 308 -6.99 -6.25 27.40
CA VAL A 308 -6.80 -5.89 25.98
C VAL A 308 -8.14 -5.99 25.26
N GLY A 309 -8.55 -4.89 24.62
CA GLY A 309 -9.83 -4.80 23.90
C GLY A 309 -9.69 -4.73 22.38
N LEU A 310 -8.46 -4.51 21.88
CA LEU A 310 -8.18 -4.35 20.45
C LEU A 310 -6.73 -4.75 20.16
N LEU A 311 -6.53 -5.63 19.18
CA LEU A 311 -5.23 -5.89 18.56
C LEU A 311 -5.26 -5.48 17.08
N ASN A 312 -4.46 -4.47 16.76
CA ASN A 312 -4.25 -3.97 15.41
C ASN A 312 -3.17 -4.77 14.68
N LEU A 313 -3.39 -5.04 13.39
CA LEU A 313 -2.39 -5.66 12.52
C LEU A 313 -1.55 -4.59 11.82
N GLY A 314 -0.23 -4.77 11.82
CA GLY A 314 0.69 -3.89 11.11
C GLY A 314 0.50 -4.01 9.59
N TYR A 315 0.74 -2.93 8.85
CA TYR A 315 0.57 -2.95 7.40
C TYR A 315 1.56 -2.06 6.64
N MET A 316 1.82 -2.42 5.38
CA MET A 316 2.46 -1.57 4.39
C MET A 316 1.45 -1.14 3.34
N GLN A 317 1.41 0.14 3.02
CA GLN A 317 0.41 0.71 2.13
C GLN A 317 1.04 1.42 0.94
N PHE A 318 0.42 1.28 -0.22
CA PHE A 318 0.72 2.08 -1.41
C PHE A 318 -0.56 2.51 -2.12
N ALA A 319 -0.51 3.61 -2.86
CA ALA A 319 -1.65 4.08 -3.62
C ALA A 319 -1.78 3.32 -4.95
N SER A 320 -3.01 3.15 -5.43
CA SER A 320 -3.30 2.55 -6.76
C SER A 320 -2.51 3.23 -7.90
N ARG A 321 -2.23 4.53 -7.77
CA ARG A 321 -1.43 5.33 -8.72
C ARG A 321 0.10 5.12 -8.63
N SER A 322 0.61 4.35 -7.66
CA SER A 322 2.06 4.17 -7.46
C SER A 322 2.73 3.38 -8.60
N GLY A 323 1.95 2.64 -9.39
CA GLY A 323 2.37 2.07 -10.67
C GLY A 323 1.58 0.80 -11.04
N PRO A 324 1.33 0.54 -12.34
CA PRO A 324 0.61 -0.66 -12.79
C PRO A 324 1.25 -1.98 -12.34
N ALA A 325 2.57 -2.01 -12.20
CA ALA A 325 3.29 -3.22 -11.77
C ALA A 325 3.01 -3.61 -10.32
N LEU A 326 2.94 -2.64 -9.39
CA LEU A 326 2.62 -2.95 -7.98
C LEU A 326 1.18 -3.43 -7.85
N ARG A 327 0.26 -2.79 -8.57
CA ARG A 327 -1.14 -3.23 -8.63
C ARG A 327 -1.27 -4.64 -9.22
N ARG A 328 -0.49 -4.95 -10.27
CA ARG A 328 -0.45 -6.29 -10.84
C ARG A 328 0.01 -7.33 -9.81
N LEU A 329 1.12 -7.08 -9.11
CA LEU A 329 1.58 -7.98 -8.05
C LEU A 329 0.52 -8.20 -6.98
N PHE A 330 -0.22 -7.14 -6.61
CA PHE A 330 -1.35 -7.25 -5.67
C PHE A 330 -2.46 -8.17 -6.21
N VAL A 331 -2.90 -7.97 -7.46
CA VAL A 331 -3.99 -8.76 -8.08
C VAL A 331 -3.56 -10.21 -8.32
N GLU A 332 -2.29 -10.44 -8.66
CA GLU A 332 -1.68 -11.78 -8.77
C GLU A 332 -1.33 -12.38 -7.40
N ARG A 333 -1.73 -11.71 -6.30
CA ARG A 333 -1.50 -12.10 -4.90
C ARG A 333 -0.03 -12.27 -4.52
N GLU A 334 0.93 -11.73 -5.26
CA GLU A 334 2.38 -11.92 -5.10
C GLU A 334 2.93 -11.21 -3.85
N TYR A 335 2.51 -11.67 -2.68
CA TYR A 335 2.77 -11.05 -1.38
C TYR A 335 4.26 -10.84 -1.12
N ASP A 336 5.09 -11.87 -1.25
CA ASP A 336 6.53 -11.77 -0.94
C ASP A 336 7.27 -10.79 -1.86
N ASP A 337 6.90 -10.77 -3.15
CA ASP A 337 7.49 -9.84 -4.12
C ASP A 337 7.02 -8.41 -3.85
N LEU A 338 5.74 -8.24 -3.58
CA LEU A 338 5.17 -6.93 -3.28
C LEU A 338 5.75 -6.39 -1.97
N LEU A 339 5.85 -7.20 -0.93
CA LEU A 339 6.47 -6.84 0.34
C LEU A 339 7.93 -6.41 0.13
N TRP A 340 8.70 -7.21 -0.61
CA TRP A 340 10.08 -6.87 -0.95
C TRP A 340 10.15 -5.54 -1.70
N MET A 341 9.29 -5.34 -2.70
CA MET A 341 9.23 -4.11 -3.50
C MET A 341 8.91 -2.90 -2.63
N LEU A 342 7.91 -2.99 -1.75
CA LEU A 342 7.53 -1.90 -0.86
C LEU A 342 8.65 -1.54 0.12
N ARG A 343 9.35 -2.54 0.67
CA ARG A 343 10.55 -2.31 1.51
C ARG A 343 11.67 -1.63 0.72
N ALA A 344 11.99 -2.13 -0.46
CA ALA A 344 13.03 -1.55 -1.31
C ALA A 344 12.72 -0.10 -1.71
N LEU A 345 11.46 0.23 -1.98
CA LEU A 345 11.05 1.59 -2.33
C LEU A 345 11.25 2.59 -1.18
N ARG A 346 11.15 2.14 0.08
CA ARG A 346 11.40 2.99 1.25
C ARG A 346 12.86 3.36 1.43
N GLU A 347 13.76 2.48 1.00
CA GLU A 347 15.21 2.72 1.01
C GLU A 347 15.67 3.68 -0.11
N VAL A 348 14.77 4.08 -1.00
CA VAL A 348 15.04 5.01 -2.11
C VAL A 348 14.41 6.38 -1.82
N PRO A 349 15.20 7.43 -1.51
CA PRO A 349 14.69 8.75 -1.11
C PRO A 349 13.68 9.37 -2.08
N GLU A 350 13.81 9.14 -3.38
CA GLU A 350 12.90 9.68 -4.39
C GLU A 350 11.56 8.93 -4.50
N LEU A 351 11.48 7.74 -3.90
CA LEU A 351 10.34 6.83 -3.99
C LEU A 351 9.68 6.56 -2.63
N MET A 352 10.35 6.86 -1.51
CA MET A 352 9.85 6.54 -0.16
C MET A 352 8.45 7.10 0.11
N ALA A 353 8.13 8.31 -0.37
CA ALA A 353 6.82 8.94 -0.17
C ALA A 353 5.66 8.20 -0.88
N ARG A 354 5.94 7.17 -1.68
CA ARG A 354 4.92 6.32 -2.33
C ARG A 354 4.44 5.16 -1.46
N VAL A 355 5.15 4.91 -0.37
CA VAL A 355 4.90 3.79 0.55
C VAL A 355 4.71 4.36 1.94
N GLN A 356 3.56 4.07 2.53
CA GLN A 356 3.32 4.29 3.95
C GLN A 356 3.58 2.98 4.68
N ASP A 357 4.38 3.04 5.74
CA ASP A 357 4.71 1.87 6.56
C ASP A 357 4.14 2.08 7.96
N VAL A 358 3.21 1.23 8.34
CA VAL A 358 2.56 1.19 9.65
C VAL A 358 2.87 -0.15 10.32
N GLN A 359 4.10 -0.62 10.13
CA GLN A 359 4.60 -1.80 10.84
C GLN A 359 5.09 -1.47 12.24
N VAL A 360 4.90 -2.42 13.14
CA VAL A 360 5.68 -2.52 14.36
C VAL A 360 7.14 -2.81 13.99
N GLY A 361 8.09 -2.35 14.81
CA GLY A 361 9.50 -2.63 14.58
C GLY A 361 9.74 -4.14 14.64
N PRO A 362 10.62 -4.71 13.80
CA PRO A 362 10.93 -6.13 13.89
C PRO A 362 11.48 -6.44 15.29
N GLY A 363 11.03 -7.53 15.92
CA GLY A 363 11.42 -7.90 17.28
C GLY A 363 10.86 -9.24 17.75
N GLU A 364 11.40 -9.75 18.86
CA GLU A 364 11.04 -11.03 19.52
C GLU A 364 9.73 -10.93 20.34
N GLU A 365 9.34 -9.70 20.71
CA GLU A 365 8.20 -9.41 21.56
C GLU A 365 6.88 -9.33 20.77
N PRO A 366 5.74 -9.79 21.34
CA PRO A 366 4.46 -9.86 20.65
C PRO A 366 3.83 -8.49 20.36
N PHE A 367 4.07 -7.48 21.19
CA PHE A 367 3.44 -6.16 21.05
C PHE A 367 4.46 -5.04 20.85
N GLY A 368 4.07 -4.00 20.11
CA GLY A 368 4.91 -2.82 19.96
C GLY A 368 4.18 -1.61 19.40
N LEU A 369 4.94 -0.57 19.07
CA LEU A 369 4.41 0.67 18.50
C LEU A 369 4.53 0.65 16.97
N ALA A 370 3.43 0.95 16.30
CA ALA A 370 3.42 1.18 14.85
C ALA A 370 3.91 2.59 14.52
N ARG A 371 4.41 2.79 13.31
CA ARG A 371 4.71 4.14 12.81
C ARG A 371 3.41 4.91 12.56
N ASP A 372 3.36 6.18 12.95
CA ASP A 372 2.18 7.01 12.77
C ASP A 372 2.01 7.43 11.29
N PRO A 373 0.92 7.01 10.61
CA PRO A 373 0.64 7.39 9.24
C PRO A 373 0.24 8.86 9.05
N TRP A 374 -0.11 9.60 10.11
CA TRP A 374 -0.65 10.96 10.03
C TRP A 374 0.42 12.05 10.14
N VAL A 375 1.66 11.69 10.45
CA VAL A 375 2.75 12.64 10.69
C VAL A 375 3.87 12.42 9.68
N ASP A 376 3.61 12.80 8.43
CA ASP A 376 4.58 12.73 7.32
C ASP A 376 5.86 13.54 7.60
N SER A 377 5.81 14.56 8.47
CA SER A 377 6.95 15.38 8.86
C SER A 377 7.84 14.76 9.94
N MET A 378 7.38 13.72 10.65
CA MET A 378 8.13 13.00 11.67
C MET A 378 8.19 11.51 11.31
N PRO A 379 8.98 11.15 10.27
CA PRO A 379 8.97 9.80 9.70
C PRO A 379 9.38 8.69 10.69
N ASP A 380 10.00 9.04 11.82
CA ASP A 380 10.46 8.09 12.83
C ASP A 380 9.55 8.05 14.08
N LEU A 381 8.42 8.77 14.06
CA LEU A 381 7.49 8.77 15.18
C LEU A 381 6.68 7.47 15.20
N ARG A 382 6.96 6.64 16.20
CA ARG A 382 6.19 5.42 16.51
C ARG A 382 5.24 5.71 17.67
N GLN A 383 3.98 5.32 17.52
CA GLN A 383 2.93 5.53 18.49
C GLN A 383 2.03 4.30 18.60
N MET A 384 1.31 4.21 19.71
CA MET A 384 0.24 3.25 19.88
C MET A 384 -1.01 3.86 19.26
N THR A 385 -1.19 3.69 17.96
CA THR A 385 -2.40 4.18 17.30
C THR A 385 -3.56 3.23 17.67
N GLY A 386 -4.44 3.69 18.54
CA GLY A 386 -5.66 2.94 18.88
C GLY A 386 -6.77 3.13 17.85
N ARG A 387 -6.52 3.82 16.73
CA ARG A 387 -7.44 3.76 15.59
C ARG A 387 -7.44 2.34 15.03
N LEU A 388 -8.57 1.92 14.47
CA LEU A 388 -8.64 0.66 13.74
C LEU A 388 -7.68 0.72 12.55
N SER A 389 -6.75 -0.24 12.49
CA SER A 389 -5.93 -0.48 11.31
C SER A 389 -6.78 -1.05 10.16
N VAL A 390 -6.19 -1.18 8.98
CA VAL A 390 -6.87 -1.69 7.76
C VAL A 390 -7.46 -3.09 7.94
N ALA A 391 -6.92 -3.85 8.91
CA ALA A 391 -7.63 -4.95 9.52
C ALA A 391 -7.25 -5.06 11.00
N ALA A 392 -8.24 -5.23 11.86
CA ALA A 392 -8.03 -5.21 13.30
C ALA A 392 -8.98 -6.18 14.00
N SER A 393 -8.52 -6.73 15.10
CA SER A 393 -9.24 -7.78 15.84
C SER A 393 -9.66 -7.29 17.21
N PHE A 394 -10.85 -7.70 17.66
CA PHE A 394 -11.38 -7.38 18.98
C PHE A 394 -12.30 -8.51 19.48
N PRO A 395 -12.43 -8.71 20.80
CA PRO A 395 -13.35 -9.71 21.32
C PRO A 395 -14.80 -9.32 21.00
N VAL A 396 -15.61 -10.26 20.51
CA VAL A 396 -17.03 -10.03 20.18
C VAL A 396 -17.80 -9.51 21.40
N LYS A 397 -17.44 -9.97 22.60
CA LYS A 397 -17.99 -9.47 23.86
C LYS A 397 -17.84 -7.95 24.02
N VAL A 398 -16.72 -7.37 23.59
CA VAL A 398 -16.49 -5.91 23.68
C VAL A 398 -17.47 -5.16 22.78
N TRP A 399 -17.75 -5.69 21.59
CA TRP A 399 -18.76 -5.13 20.70
C TRP A 399 -20.19 -5.28 21.26
N HIS A 400 -20.51 -6.37 21.95
CA HIS A 400 -21.78 -6.49 22.67
C HIS A 400 -21.90 -5.51 23.84
N GLU A 401 -20.84 -5.31 24.61
CA GLU A 401 -20.82 -4.33 25.71
C GLU A 401 -21.02 -2.90 25.22
N LEU A 402 -20.54 -2.59 24.00
CA LEU A 402 -20.82 -1.34 23.30
C LEU A 402 -22.30 -1.18 22.89
N GLY A 403 -23.05 -2.27 22.77
CA GLY A 403 -24.38 -2.27 22.17
C GLY A 403 -24.37 -2.21 20.64
N GLY A 404 -23.25 -2.59 20.01
CA GLY A 404 -23.00 -2.38 18.59
C GLY A 404 -22.32 -1.05 18.29
N PHE A 405 -21.79 -0.90 17.07
CA PHE A 405 -21.27 0.39 16.63
C PHE A 405 -22.40 1.35 16.29
N ASP A 406 -22.24 2.64 16.60
CA ASP A 406 -23.21 3.67 16.21
C ASP A 406 -23.10 3.94 14.69
N PRO A 407 -24.13 3.63 13.88
CA PRO A 407 -24.09 3.81 12.43
C PRO A 407 -23.95 5.27 12.00
N ASP A 408 -24.27 6.25 12.86
CA ASP A 408 -24.08 7.68 12.55
C ASP A 408 -22.60 8.11 12.64
N LEU A 409 -21.75 7.31 13.27
CA LEU A 409 -20.32 7.57 13.46
C LEU A 409 -19.45 6.93 12.37
N VAL A 410 -19.87 6.99 11.11
CA VAL A 410 -19.20 6.38 9.94
C VAL A 410 -17.67 6.59 9.91
N TYR A 411 -17.18 7.78 10.28
CA TYR A 411 -15.74 8.09 10.29
C TYR A 411 -15.07 8.08 11.68
N ALA A 412 -15.80 7.69 12.73
CA ALA A 412 -15.33 7.69 14.12
C ALA A 412 -15.79 6.48 14.96
N PHE A 413 -16.36 5.44 14.35
CA PHE A 413 -16.77 4.21 15.04
C PHE A 413 -15.57 3.51 15.69
N ASP A 414 -14.38 3.64 15.12
CA ASP A 414 -13.13 3.20 15.71
C ASP A 414 -12.87 3.88 17.07
N LEU A 415 -13.23 5.16 17.18
CA LEU A 415 -13.08 5.95 18.40
C LEU A 415 -14.12 5.60 19.46
N GLN A 416 -15.29 5.11 19.07
CA GLN A 416 -16.26 4.55 20.02
C GLN A 416 -15.68 3.31 20.71
N LEU A 417 -15.06 2.38 19.96
CA LEU A 417 -14.38 1.22 20.56
C LEU A 417 -13.23 1.65 21.48
N VAL A 418 -12.45 2.66 21.06
CA VAL A 418 -11.36 3.21 21.88
C VAL A 418 -11.87 3.83 23.17
N HIS A 419 -12.92 4.65 23.08
CA HIS A 419 -13.53 5.29 24.24
C HIS A 419 -14.04 4.24 25.24
N HIS A 420 -14.74 3.22 24.75
CA HIS A 420 -15.21 2.12 25.59
C HIS A 420 -14.06 1.35 26.24
N ASN A 421 -13.00 1.06 25.48
CA ASN A 421 -11.81 0.42 26.02
C ASN A 421 -11.15 1.28 27.11
N LEU A 422 -11.06 2.59 26.93
CA LEU A 422 -10.54 3.52 27.94
C LEU A 422 -11.37 3.51 29.23
N GLU A 423 -12.70 3.58 29.13
CA GLU A 423 -13.61 3.52 30.28
C GLU A 423 -13.50 2.21 31.05
N HIS A 424 -13.20 1.12 30.34
CA HIS A 424 -13.03 -0.21 30.92
C HIS A 424 -11.57 -0.58 31.20
N ARG A 425 -10.64 0.38 31.10
CA ARG A 425 -9.19 0.20 31.32
C ARG A 425 -8.59 -0.96 30.51
N ARG A 426 -8.96 -1.02 29.24
CA ARG A 426 -8.47 -1.97 28.25
C ARG A 426 -7.55 -1.30 27.24
N TRP A 427 -6.45 -1.96 26.95
CA TRP A 427 -5.45 -1.51 26.01
C TRP A 427 -5.83 -1.85 24.58
N SER A 428 -5.42 -0.95 23.68
CA SER A 428 -5.44 -1.14 22.23
C SER A 428 -3.99 -1.22 21.77
N LEU A 429 -3.55 -2.39 21.32
CA LEU A 429 -2.14 -2.67 21.01
C LEU A 429 -1.95 -2.96 19.53
N PHE A 430 -0.73 -2.76 19.03
CA PHE A 430 -0.33 -3.31 17.74
C PHE A 430 0.40 -4.63 17.92
N LEU A 431 0.00 -5.62 17.11
CA LEU A 431 0.67 -6.89 16.99
C LEU A 431 1.94 -6.75 16.13
N ASN A 432 3.04 -7.28 16.64
CA ASN A 432 4.28 -7.46 15.89
C ASN A 432 4.18 -8.72 15.01
N SER A 433 3.62 -8.57 13.81
CA SER A 433 3.40 -9.66 12.85
C SER A 433 3.92 -9.30 11.45
N LEU A 434 3.91 -10.26 10.53
CA LEU A 434 4.08 -9.97 9.11
C LEU A 434 3.04 -8.94 8.66
N PRO A 435 3.44 -7.91 7.89
CA PRO A 435 2.52 -6.84 7.56
C PRO A 435 1.45 -7.29 6.59
N LEU A 436 0.25 -6.81 6.77
CA LEU A 436 -0.73 -6.74 5.69
C LEU A 436 -0.21 -5.81 4.59
N ILE A 437 -0.60 -6.03 3.34
CA ILE A 437 -0.33 -5.07 2.27
C ILE A 437 -1.64 -4.41 1.84
N HIS A 438 -1.76 -3.10 2.00
CA HIS A 438 -2.98 -2.34 1.71
C HIS A 438 -2.85 -1.49 0.43
N LEU A 439 -3.81 -1.62 -0.49
CA LEU A 439 -3.88 -0.87 -1.74
C LEU A 439 -4.83 0.32 -1.63
N LYS A 440 -4.34 1.44 -1.09
CA LYS A 440 -5.15 2.63 -0.81
C LYS A 440 -5.89 3.16 -2.04
N SER A 441 -7.17 3.51 -1.83
CA SER A 441 -8.05 4.18 -2.79
C SER A 441 -8.18 3.38 -4.10
N SER A 442 -8.35 2.07 -3.97
CA SER A 442 -8.60 1.14 -5.07
C SER A 442 -10.02 1.28 -5.63
N ASP A 443 -11.00 1.44 -4.74
CA ASP A 443 -12.43 1.30 -5.08
C ASP A 443 -13.21 2.61 -5.13
N THR A 444 -12.73 3.67 -4.48
CA THR A 444 -13.38 5.00 -4.50
C THR A 444 -13.42 5.64 -5.89
N GLY A 445 -12.68 5.10 -6.87
CA GLY A 445 -12.71 5.55 -8.25
C GLY A 445 -13.95 5.10 -9.04
N ALA A 446 -14.74 4.15 -8.52
CA ALA A 446 -15.93 3.61 -9.18
C ALA A 446 -17.22 4.39 -8.85
N ILE A 447 -17.23 5.20 -7.78
CA ILE A 447 -18.38 6.04 -7.39
C ILE A 447 -18.32 7.38 -8.12
N SER A 448 -19.45 7.92 -8.57
CA SER A 448 -19.50 9.27 -9.13
C SER A 448 -19.14 10.33 -8.08
N ALA A 449 -18.43 11.38 -8.51
CA ALA A 449 -17.99 12.45 -7.60
C ALA A 449 -19.16 13.13 -6.85
N GLU A 450 -20.33 13.23 -7.50
CA GLU A 450 -21.55 13.79 -6.92
C GLU A 450 -22.08 12.93 -5.77
N ARG A 451 -22.17 11.60 -5.96
CA ARG A 451 -22.61 10.67 -4.91
C ARG A 451 -21.63 10.64 -3.74
N VAL A 452 -20.32 10.71 -4.02
CA VAL A 452 -19.29 10.81 -2.97
C VAL A 452 -19.44 12.10 -2.19
N ALA A 453 -19.68 13.24 -2.85
CA ALA A 453 -19.84 14.52 -2.18
C ALA A 453 -21.10 14.55 -1.29
N GLU A 454 -22.24 14.10 -1.82
CA GLU A 454 -23.50 14.07 -1.08
C GLU A 454 -23.44 13.15 0.15
N ALA A 455 -22.99 11.91 -0.04
CA ALA A 455 -22.85 10.95 1.05
C ALA A 455 -21.77 11.40 2.03
N GLY A 456 -20.64 11.91 1.52
CA GLY A 456 -19.51 12.40 2.32
C GLY A 456 -19.91 13.55 3.24
N ASP A 457 -20.61 14.56 2.75
CA ASP A 457 -21.06 15.70 3.57
C ASP A 457 -22.02 15.27 4.67
N ARG A 458 -22.95 14.36 4.35
CA ARG A 458 -23.89 13.80 5.34
C ARG A 458 -23.15 13.01 6.41
N PHE A 459 -22.31 12.05 6.01
CA PHE A 459 -21.56 11.20 6.94
C PHE A 459 -20.59 12.02 7.80
N MET A 460 -19.88 12.98 7.23
CA MET A 460 -18.97 13.85 7.99
C MET A 460 -19.72 14.68 9.03
N ARG A 461 -20.83 15.34 8.65
CA ARG A 461 -21.63 16.12 9.62
C ARG A 461 -22.19 15.25 10.73
N ASN A 462 -22.83 14.13 10.38
CA ASN A 462 -23.40 13.19 11.36
C ASN A 462 -22.34 12.67 12.32
N THR A 463 -21.17 12.27 11.80
CA THR A 463 -20.09 11.75 12.63
C THR A 463 -19.55 12.80 13.59
N TYR A 464 -19.27 14.02 13.13
CA TYR A 464 -18.68 15.05 13.99
C TYR A 464 -19.67 15.56 15.04
N ASP A 465 -20.89 15.88 14.63
CA ASP A 465 -21.93 16.37 15.54
C ASP A 465 -22.42 15.26 16.48
N GLY A 466 -22.50 14.02 15.97
CA GLY A 466 -22.84 12.83 16.75
C GLY A 466 -21.80 12.54 17.81
N PHE A 467 -20.52 12.47 17.43
CA PHE A 467 -19.44 12.18 18.38
C PHE A 467 -19.35 13.23 19.49
N ALA A 468 -19.43 14.53 19.14
CA ALA A 468 -19.39 15.60 20.13
C ALA A 468 -20.60 15.58 21.08
N ARG A 469 -21.78 15.19 20.58
CA ARG A 469 -23.01 15.07 21.39
C ARG A 469 -22.97 13.87 22.33
N THR A 470 -22.49 12.72 21.83
CA THR A 470 -22.49 11.46 22.57
C THR A 470 -21.36 11.42 23.61
N TYR A 471 -20.15 11.86 23.24
CA TYR A 471 -18.97 11.74 24.10
C TYR A 471 -18.53 13.06 24.73
N GLY A 472 -19.06 14.20 24.28
CA GLY A 472 -18.73 15.52 24.83
C GLY A 472 -17.43 16.15 24.31
N TRP A 473 -16.81 15.56 23.28
CA TRP A 473 -15.50 15.96 22.75
C TRP A 473 -15.48 16.09 21.24
N HIS A 474 -14.67 17.01 20.71
CA HIS A 474 -14.32 16.97 19.29
C HIS A 474 -13.37 15.80 19.02
N ILE A 475 -13.61 15.10 17.90
CA ILE A 475 -12.84 13.94 17.45
C ILE A 475 -11.34 14.22 17.45
N GLU A 476 -10.91 15.36 16.89
CA GLU A 476 -9.50 15.72 16.82
C GLU A 476 -8.86 15.91 18.20
N HIS A 477 -9.60 16.48 19.16
CA HIS A 477 -9.08 16.68 20.51
C HIS A 477 -8.92 15.35 21.23
N PHE A 478 -9.94 14.47 21.14
CA PHE A 478 -9.88 13.13 21.70
C PHE A 478 -8.70 12.33 21.14
N LEU A 479 -8.54 12.34 19.81
CA LEU A 479 -7.43 11.69 19.10
C LEU A 479 -6.08 12.22 19.56
N ASN A 480 -5.89 13.54 19.55
CA ASN A 480 -4.61 14.15 19.90
C ASN A 480 -4.23 13.89 21.35
N LEU A 481 -5.20 14.01 22.27
CA LEU A 481 -4.94 13.79 23.68
C LEU A 481 -4.52 12.33 23.95
N TYR A 482 -5.27 11.36 23.42
CA TYR A 482 -4.98 9.97 23.70
C TYR A 482 -3.74 9.47 22.95
N PHE A 483 -3.70 9.65 21.63
CA PHE A 483 -2.71 9.01 20.77
C PHE A 483 -1.41 9.78 20.64
N SER A 484 -1.46 11.11 20.72
CA SER A 484 -0.30 11.94 20.45
C SER A 484 0.34 12.53 21.71
N GLU A 485 -0.36 12.49 22.85
CA GLU A 485 0.15 12.92 24.16
C GLU A 485 0.22 11.75 25.15
N SER A 486 -0.89 11.34 25.77
CA SER A 486 -0.85 10.41 26.92
C SER A 486 -0.15 9.09 26.59
N THR A 487 -0.48 8.45 25.46
CA THR A 487 0.19 7.20 25.08
C THR A 487 1.64 7.38 24.59
N VAL A 488 2.00 8.55 24.05
CA VAL A 488 3.37 8.85 23.62
C VAL A 488 4.28 9.13 24.82
N VAL A 489 3.80 9.91 25.79
CA VAL A 489 4.53 10.24 27.02
C VAL A 489 4.85 8.98 27.81
N HIS A 490 3.93 8.02 27.85
CA HIS A 490 4.07 6.79 28.62
C HIS A 490 4.47 5.57 27.78
N ARG A 491 4.84 5.77 26.50
CA ARG A 491 4.99 4.68 25.52
C ARG A 491 5.91 3.54 25.97
N ASP A 492 7.06 3.86 26.57
CA ASP A 492 8.07 2.86 26.91
C ASP A 492 7.58 1.98 28.07
N ALA A 493 6.87 2.59 29.04
CA ALA A 493 6.24 1.89 30.14
C ALA A 493 5.09 1.00 29.65
N ILE A 494 4.23 1.52 28.76
CA ILE A 494 3.10 0.78 28.17
C ILE A 494 3.60 -0.47 27.44
N ILE A 495 4.59 -0.35 26.56
CA ILE A 495 5.11 -1.49 25.79
C ILE A 495 5.82 -2.51 26.70
N ALA A 496 6.61 -2.05 27.68
CA ALA A 496 7.25 -2.95 28.63
C ALA A 496 6.23 -3.71 29.48
N ALA A 497 5.18 -3.04 29.94
CA ALA A 497 4.10 -3.66 30.70
C ALA A 497 3.28 -4.64 29.85
N ALA A 498 2.93 -4.27 28.62
CA ALA A 498 2.17 -5.13 27.71
C ALA A 498 2.89 -6.44 27.39
N ASN A 499 4.19 -6.37 27.07
CA ASN A 499 4.98 -7.56 26.77
C ASN A 499 5.31 -8.41 28.02
N ALA A 500 5.35 -7.79 29.20
CA ALA A 500 5.46 -8.50 30.48
C ALA A 500 4.11 -8.98 31.04
N LEU A 501 2.99 -8.72 30.35
CA LEU A 501 1.61 -8.97 30.80
C LEU A 501 1.26 -8.30 32.16
N ARG A 502 1.91 -7.19 32.48
CA ARG A 502 1.72 -6.40 33.73
C ARG A 502 0.86 -5.16 33.49
N PHE A 503 -0.32 -5.34 32.90
CA PHE A 503 -1.16 -4.22 32.47
C PHE A 503 -1.57 -3.28 33.61
N ASP A 504 -1.74 -3.80 34.82
CA ASP A 504 -2.10 -2.98 36.00
C ASP A 504 -1.01 -1.96 36.38
N ASP A 505 0.27 -2.24 36.08
CA ASP A 505 1.39 -1.34 36.39
C ASP A 505 1.28 0.00 35.61
N VAL A 506 0.49 0.02 34.54
CA VAL A 506 0.33 1.18 33.64
C VAL A 506 -1.10 1.73 33.60
N ASP A 507 -2.00 1.26 34.46
CA ASP A 507 -3.39 1.73 34.54
C ASP A 507 -3.48 3.26 34.82
N PHE A 508 -2.44 3.85 35.42
CA PHE A 508 -2.36 5.30 35.67
C PHE A 508 -2.43 6.15 34.39
N VAL A 509 -2.12 5.58 33.22
CA VAL A 509 -2.26 6.28 31.93
C VAL A 509 -3.73 6.55 31.60
N PHE A 510 -4.63 5.63 31.96
CA PHE A 510 -6.07 5.87 31.81
C PHE A 510 -6.54 7.02 32.71
N ASP A 511 -5.99 7.11 33.93
CA ASP A 511 -6.31 8.17 34.88
C ASP A 511 -5.78 9.53 34.41
N ASP A 512 -4.55 9.58 33.88
CA ASP A 512 -3.97 10.77 33.25
C ASP A 512 -4.81 11.23 32.04
N PHE A 513 -5.16 10.31 31.15
CA PHE A 513 -6.01 10.61 30.00
C PHE A 513 -7.37 11.17 30.45
N ALA A 514 -8.07 10.49 31.37
CA ALA A 514 -9.38 10.91 31.85
C ALA A 514 -9.32 12.26 32.58
N GLN A 515 -8.25 12.53 33.33
CA GLN A 515 -8.02 13.82 33.96
C GLN A 515 -7.85 14.92 32.91
N ARG A 516 -6.94 14.75 31.95
CA ARG A 516 -6.67 15.75 30.90
C ARG A 516 -7.88 16.00 30.03
N LEU A 517 -8.66 14.95 29.77
CA LEU A 517 -9.92 15.04 29.06
C LEU A 517 -10.85 15.95 29.84
N ARG A 518 -11.16 15.66 31.12
CA ARG A 518 -11.99 16.54 31.98
C ARG A 518 -11.49 18.00 32.04
N GLU A 519 -10.18 18.19 32.16
CA GLU A 519 -9.53 19.51 32.22
C GLU A 519 -9.49 20.23 30.87
N ARG A 520 -9.82 19.54 29.77
CA ARG A 520 -9.70 20.03 28.39
C ARG A 520 -8.29 20.50 28.06
N ARG A 521 -7.27 19.82 28.59
CA ARG A 521 -5.88 20.25 28.51
C ARG A 521 -5.15 19.51 27.41
N LEU A 522 -4.51 20.25 26.50
CA LEU A 522 -3.48 19.75 25.58
C LEU A 522 -2.15 20.38 25.98
N ASP A 523 -1.17 19.56 26.34
CA ASP A 523 0.14 20.06 26.74
C ASP A 523 0.97 20.49 25.52
N ASN A 524 0.73 19.92 24.34
CA ASN A 524 1.60 20.15 23.19
C ASN A 524 0.89 20.20 21.83
N CYS A 525 0.13 21.28 21.60
CA CYS A 525 -0.48 21.60 20.30
C CYS A 525 0.52 21.75 19.13
N GLU A 526 1.84 21.77 19.38
CA GLU A 526 2.87 21.89 18.34
C GLU A 526 3.28 20.54 17.74
N LEU A 527 3.07 19.43 18.45
CA LEU A 527 3.26 18.08 17.91
C LEU A 527 2.05 17.61 17.08
N THR A 528 0.89 18.22 17.31
CA THR A 528 -0.40 17.73 16.83
C THR A 528 -1.17 18.83 16.14
N TRP A 529 -1.45 18.64 14.86
CA TRP A 529 -2.19 19.52 13.97
C TRP A 529 -3.59 19.93 14.47
N CYS A 530 -3.69 20.70 15.54
CA CYS A 530 -4.85 21.54 15.74
C CYS A 530 -4.86 22.56 14.60
N ARG A 531 -5.90 22.54 13.75
CA ARG A 531 -5.98 23.32 12.50
C ARG A 531 -5.81 24.83 12.66
N THR A 532 -5.68 25.36 13.87
CA THR A 532 -4.76 26.43 14.24
C THR A 532 -4.85 26.59 15.76
N ARG A 533 -3.74 26.93 16.43
CA ARG A 533 -3.75 27.31 17.87
C ARG A 533 -4.73 28.47 18.15
N ALA A 534 -5.04 29.27 17.12
CA ALA A 534 -5.94 30.42 17.17
C ALA A 534 -7.45 30.09 17.25
N VAL A 535 -7.87 28.87 16.93
CA VAL A 535 -9.28 28.43 16.97
C VAL A 535 -9.48 27.11 17.74
N CYS A 536 -8.46 26.66 18.47
CA CYS A 536 -8.62 25.51 19.36
C CYS A 536 -9.46 25.94 20.58
N PRO A 537 -10.65 25.37 20.82
CA PRO A 537 -11.43 25.71 22.01
C PRO A 537 -10.82 25.17 23.31
N TYR A 538 -9.68 24.46 23.21
CA TYR A 538 -9.06 23.69 24.30
C TYR A 538 -7.59 24.07 24.55
N THR A 539 -7.03 25.04 23.85
CA THR A 539 -5.79 25.67 24.28
C THR A 539 -6.14 26.64 25.39
N SER A 540 -5.61 26.42 26.59
CA SER A 540 -5.77 27.28 27.77
C SER A 540 -5.91 28.76 27.39
N VAL A 541 -7.13 29.29 27.46
CA VAL A 541 -7.35 30.71 27.67
C VAL A 541 -7.06 30.92 29.14
N ASP A 542 -5.77 31.08 29.45
CA ASP A 542 -5.27 31.86 30.57
C ASP A 542 -3.74 31.93 30.46
N LYS A 543 -3.24 33.15 30.29
CA LYS A 543 -1.87 33.55 30.63
C LYS A 543 -1.88 34.09 32.04
#